data_AF-A0A453QV38-F1
#
_entry.id   AF-A0A453QV38-F1
#
_cell.length_a   1.000
_cell.length_b   1.000
_cell.length_c   1.000
_cell.angle_alpha   90.00
_cell.angle_beta   90.00
_cell.angle_gamma   90.00
#
_symmetry.space_group_name_H-M   'P 1'
#
loop_
_entity.id
_entity.type
_entity.pdbx_description
1 polymer ?
#
loop_
_entity_poly.entity_id
_entity_poly.type
_entity_poly.pdbx_seq_one_letter_code
_entity_poly.pdbx_strand_id
1 'polypeptide(L)'
;EIYNFKELLSVLFHSVPILLIFGELDITLTLFCRYADAIRTLKILLSKVASGRRRGYWTLRLSIDLEHMGRPNESLSIAEGGVTDPWIRAGSKIALQKRALRLGKPPRRWKVPSYADSLKRNIKEVNIEGRPLNCEIGAKNVFYGYDGDRCGVEQLALQYYADEGGGWQGTHSEGGIWMTIFGLLMWDVIFSEVCDVFHSKFQTAPLDFETDDFYKSRKDLIEAQLKRIQDGMAEEMLISSWELHQGTSCKGVNWDRHPMADVRAVVAGVGGHRLALLLRHLALDYRSWSSGMPDLLLWHFLDERGGAEAKLVEVKGPKDQLSEQQRAWIFVLMDFGFDVEVCKVSLVSKRR
;
A
#
# COMPACT_ATOMS: atom_id res chain seq x y z
N GLU A 1 6.09 43.25 9.66
CA GLU A 1 7.10 43.16 8.59
C GLU A 1 7.01 41.79 7.92
N ILE A 2 6.29 41.73 6.80
CA ILE A 2 6.19 40.51 5.99
C ILE A 2 7.42 40.53 5.10
N TYR A 3 8.45 39.76 5.47
CA TYR A 3 9.59 39.51 4.59
C TYR A 3 9.05 39.09 3.22
N ASN A 4 9.61 39.71 2.18
CA ASN A 4 9.28 39.51 0.79
C ASN A 4 9.35 38.01 0.47
N PHE A 5 8.19 37.34 0.48
CA PHE A 5 8.05 35.89 0.34
C PHE A 5 8.73 35.40 -0.94
N LYS A 6 8.83 36.25 -1.97
CA LYS A 6 9.54 36.00 -3.22
C LYS A 6 11.07 35.89 -3.09
N GLU A 7 11.69 36.64 -2.17
CA GLU A 7 13.15 36.60 -1.96
C GLU A 7 13.57 35.41 -1.08
N LEU A 8 12.75 35.04 -0.08
CA LEU A 8 12.95 33.78 0.64
C LEU A 8 12.82 32.57 -0.33
N LEU A 9 11.89 32.65 -1.28
CA LEU A 9 11.65 31.63 -2.31
C LEU A 9 12.77 31.50 -3.35
N SER A 10 13.70 32.44 -3.53
CA SER A 10 14.77 32.29 -4.54
C SER A 10 16.04 31.64 -3.98
N VAL A 11 16.30 31.82 -2.69
CA VAL A 11 17.54 31.38 -2.02
C VAL A 11 17.42 29.95 -1.44
N LEU A 12 16.21 29.46 -1.17
CA LEU A 12 15.98 28.27 -0.34
C LEU A 12 15.70 26.95 -1.12
N PHE A 13 15.71 26.94 -2.45
CA PHE A 13 15.27 25.76 -3.23
C PHE A 13 16.29 24.64 -3.45
N HIS A 14 17.52 24.76 -2.92
CA HIS A 14 18.58 23.77 -3.17
C HIS A 14 18.69 22.68 -2.11
N SER A 15 17.91 22.77 -1.03
CA SER A 15 17.95 21.82 0.09
C SER A 15 16.64 21.03 0.18
N VAL A 16 16.73 19.71 0.05
CA VAL A 16 15.65 18.71 0.17
C VAL A 16 14.70 18.93 1.39
N PRO A 17 15.17 19.36 2.58
CA PRO A 17 14.30 19.65 3.73
C PRO A 17 13.27 20.75 3.47
N ILE A 18 13.57 21.71 2.60
CA ILE A 18 12.70 22.86 2.35
C ILE A 18 11.53 22.49 1.44
N LEU A 19 11.73 21.56 0.50
CA LEU A 19 10.66 20.98 -0.31
C LEU A 19 9.64 20.19 0.53
N LEU A 20 10.07 19.60 1.65
CA LEU A 20 9.17 18.95 2.61
C LEU A 20 8.30 19.97 3.34
N ILE A 21 8.87 21.10 3.78
CA ILE A 21 8.14 22.21 4.41
C ILE A 21 7.10 22.80 3.43
N PHE A 22 7.47 23.00 2.16
CA PHE A 22 6.52 23.48 1.14
C PHE A 22 5.42 22.46 0.80
N GLY A 23 5.70 21.17 0.91
CA GLY A 23 4.72 20.10 0.74
C GLY A 23 3.83 19.84 1.97
N GLU A 24 4.00 20.59 3.06
CA GLU A 24 3.05 20.69 4.17
C GLU A 24 2.29 22.02 4.13
N LEU A 25 2.90 23.07 3.56
CA LEU A 25 2.28 24.37 3.37
C LEU A 25 1.04 24.30 2.47
N ASP A 26 1.00 23.43 1.46
CA ASP A 26 -0.20 23.24 0.63
C ASP A 26 -1.38 22.68 1.45
N ILE A 27 -1.12 21.71 2.33
CA ILE A 27 -2.13 21.15 3.25
C ILE A 27 -2.74 22.28 4.08
N THR A 28 -1.90 23.12 4.69
CA THR A 28 -2.34 24.26 5.49
C THR A 28 -3.12 25.28 4.64
N LEU A 29 -2.63 25.63 3.45
CA LEU A 29 -3.31 26.60 2.57
C LEU A 29 -4.69 26.10 2.15
N THR A 30 -4.85 24.81 1.83
CA THR A 30 -6.17 24.30 1.48
C THR A 30 -7.11 24.23 2.69
N LEU A 31 -6.59 23.91 3.89
CA LEU A 31 -7.39 23.95 5.13
C LEU A 31 -7.97 25.35 5.39
N PHE A 32 -7.23 26.41 5.06
CA PHE A 32 -7.71 27.80 5.14
C PHE A 32 -8.42 28.30 3.86
N CYS A 33 -8.85 27.40 2.96
CA CYS A 33 -9.53 27.74 1.71
C CYS A 33 -8.76 28.69 0.78
N ARG A 34 -7.43 28.78 0.90
CA ARG A 34 -6.55 29.60 0.05
C ARG A 34 -6.13 28.85 -1.21
N TYR A 35 -7.12 28.39 -1.98
CA TYR A 35 -6.92 27.52 -3.14
C TYR A 35 -6.00 28.15 -4.22
N ALA A 36 -6.07 29.47 -4.43
CA ALA A 36 -5.21 30.14 -5.41
C ALA A 36 -3.70 30.04 -5.05
N ASP A 37 -3.36 30.22 -3.78
CA ASP A 37 -1.99 30.10 -3.29
C ASP A 37 -1.52 28.65 -3.28
N ALA A 38 -2.40 27.71 -2.90
CA ALA A 38 -2.13 26.27 -2.95
C ALA A 38 -1.82 25.81 -4.39
N ILE A 39 -2.65 26.19 -5.37
CA ILE A 39 -2.45 25.88 -6.79
C ILE A 39 -1.11 26.42 -7.28
N ARG A 40 -0.74 27.67 -6.94
CA ARG A 40 0.54 28.26 -7.34
C ARG A 40 1.71 27.45 -6.76
N THR A 41 1.63 27.09 -5.49
CA THR A 41 2.66 26.31 -4.79
C THR A 41 2.82 24.92 -5.41
N LEU A 42 1.72 24.22 -5.64
CA LEU A 42 1.71 22.89 -6.25
C LEU A 42 2.28 22.89 -7.67
N LYS A 43 1.96 23.91 -8.49
CA LYS A 43 2.55 24.08 -9.83
C LYS A 43 4.07 24.27 -9.76
N ILE A 44 4.56 25.07 -8.81
CA ILE A 44 6.00 25.25 -8.59
C ILE A 44 6.64 23.92 -8.20
N LEU A 45 6.09 23.21 -7.20
CA LEU A 45 6.61 21.92 -6.75
C LEU A 45 6.69 20.91 -7.89
N LEU A 46 5.63 20.77 -8.68
CA LEU A 46 5.59 19.82 -9.81
C LEU A 46 6.55 20.19 -10.94
N SER A 47 6.90 21.48 -11.10
CA SER A 47 7.89 21.92 -12.09
C SER A 47 9.34 21.74 -11.64
N LYS A 48 9.60 21.74 -10.32
CA LYS A 48 10.95 21.65 -9.75
C LYS A 48 11.33 20.24 -9.35
N VAL A 49 10.38 19.44 -8.90
CA VAL A 49 10.59 18.07 -8.45
C VAL A 49 10.18 17.11 -9.56
N ALA A 50 11.18 16.70 -10.35
CA ALA A 50 10.98 15.76 -11.46
C ALA A 50 10.49 14.38 -10.95
N SER A 51 11.13 13.85 -9.90
CA SER A 51 10.79 12.57 -9.27
C SER A 51 10.70 12.74 -7.75
N GLY A 52 9.65 12.23 -7.10
CA GLY A 52 9.48 12.39 -5.66
C GLY A 52 8.24 11.69 -5.10
N ARG A 53 8.30 11.29 -3.82
CA ARG A 53 7.24 10.50 -3.12
C ARG A 53 5.85 11.10 -3.29
N ARG A 54 5.79 12.42 -3.14
CA ARG A 54 4.56 13.18 -3.06
C ARG A 54 4.09 13.68 -4.42
N ARG A 55 4.77 13.36 -5.53
CA ARG A 55 4.38 13.82 -6.86
C ARG A 55 2.95 13.39 -7.22
N GLY A 56 2.59 12.14 -6.93
CA GLY A 56 1.22 11.64 -7.10
C GLY A 56 0.20 12.42 -6.28
N TYR A 57 0.52 12.66 -5.02
CA TYR A 57 -0.30 13.46 -4.11
C TYR A 57 -0.47 14.90 -4.60
N TRP A 58 0.61 15.60 -4.95
CA TRP A 58 0.58 16.98 -5.42
C TRP A 58 -0.22 17.14 -6.71
N THR A 59 -0.05 16.22 -7.67
CA THR A 59 -0.81 16.22 -8.93
C THR A 59 -2.30 16.02 -8.67
N LEU A 60 -2.66 15.06 -7.82
CA LEU A 60 -4.04 14.83 -7.40
C LEU A 60 -4.62 16.07 -6.71
N ARG A 61 -3.87 16.65 -5.77
CA ARG A 61 -4.30 17.83 -5.01
C ARG A 61 -4.48 19.04 -5.90
N LEU A 62 -3.56 19.29 -6.84
CA LEU A 62 -3.66 20.36 -7.82
C LEU A 62 -4.94 20.22 -8.67
N SER A 63 -5.23 19.00 -9.13
CA SER A 63 -6.46 18.73 -9.89
C SER A 63 -7.71 18.98 -9.03
N ILE A 64 -7.70 18.60 -7.75
CA ILE A 64 -8.81 18.87 -6.80
C ILE A 64 -9.01 20.38 -6.61
N ASP A 65 -7.95 21.13 -6.31
CA ASP A 65 -8.06 22.55 -6.01
C ASP A 65 -8.48 23.37 -7.25
N LEU A 66 -8.07 22.96 -8.45
CA LEU A 66 -8.56 23.55 -9.70
C LEU A 66 -10.08 23.38 -9.88
N GLU A 67 -10.64 22.24 -9.47
CA GLU A 67 -12.09 22.05 -9.51
C GLU A 67 -12.82 22.95 -8.50
N HIS A 68 -12.29 23.10 -7.28
CA HIS A 68 -12.81 24.04 -6.28
C HIS A 68 -12.82 25.49 -6.79
N MET A 69 -11.85 25.86 -7.61
CA MET A 69 -11.77 27.18 -8.26
C MET A 69 -12.64 27.32 -9.52
N GLY A 70 -13.51 26.35 -9.82
CA GLY A 70 -14.38 26.41 -11.00
C GLY A 70 -13.64 26.22 -12.34
N ARG A 71 -12.48 25.56 -12.33
CA ARG A 71 -11.65 25.31 -13.53
C ARG A 71 -11.63 23.82 -13.91
N PRO A 72 -12.77 23.21 -14.30
CA PRO A 72 -12.89 21.77 -14.50
C PRO A 72 -12.08 21.24 -15.69
N ASN A 73 -11.87 22.04 -16.74
CA ASN A 73 -11.08 21.62 -17.91
C ASN A 73 -9.59 21.51 -17.59
N GLU A 74 -9.07 22.46 -16.80
CA GLU A 74 -7.69 22.37 -16.30
C GLU A 74 -7.53 21.24 -15.29
N SER A 75 -8.51 21.09 -14.38
CA SER A 75 -8.57 19.96 -13.45
C SER A 75 -8.50 18.62 -14.18
N LEU A 76 -9.28 18.44 -15.26
CA LEU A 76 -9.25 17.25 -16.12
C LEU A 76 -7.88 17.07 -16.79
N SER A 77 -7.31 18.13 -17.37
CA SER A 77 -6.00 18.06 -18.03
C SER A 77 -4.88 17.65 -17.07
N ILE A 78 -4.88 18.17 -15.84
CA ILE A 78 -3.93 17.74 -14.79
C ILE A 78 -4.15 16.29 -14.40
N ALA A 79 -5.41 15.84 -14.29
CA ALA A 79 -5.71 14.45 -13.99
C ALA A 79 -5.21 13.50 -15.10
N GLU A 80 -5.52 13.81 -16.36
CA GLU A 80 -5.06 13.05 -17.54
C GLU A 80 -3.53 13.01 -17.63
N GLY A 81 -2.86 14.14 -17.41
CA GLY A 81 -1.39 14.20 -17.37
C GLY A 81 -0.79 13.37 -16.23
N GLY A 82 -1.43 13.35 -15.06
CA GLY A 82 -1.00 12.49 -13.96
C GLY A 82 -1.17 10.99 -14.24
N VAL A 83 -2.17 10.62 -15.04
CA VAL A 83 -2.35 9.23 -15.49
C VAL A 83 -1.28 8.80 -16.47
N THR A 84 -0.64 9.70 -17.21
CA THR A 84 0.48 9.36 -18.10
C THR A 84 1.86 9.52 -17.44
N ASP A 85 1.93 10.20 -16.30
CA ASP A 85 3.19 10.42 -15.58
C ASP A 85 3.79 9.11 -15.01
N PRO A 86 5.03 8.72 -15.40
CA PRO A 86 5.67 7.49 -14.95
C PRO A 86 6.10 7.51 -13.47
N TRP A 87 6.20 8.69 -12.86
CA TRP A 87 6.57 8.86 -11.45
C TRP A 87 5.37 8.83 -10.51
N ILE A 88 4.15 8.73 -11.04
CA ILE A 88 2.93 8.57 -10.25
C ILE A 88 2.48 7.12 -10.27
N ARG A 89 2.44 6.51 -9.08
CA ARG A 89 2.31 5.06 -8.88
C ARG A 89 1.25 4.73 -7.83
N ALA A 90 0.97 3.43 -7.69
CA ALA A 90 0.09 2.84 -6.68
C ALA A 90 -1.24 3.61 -6.49
N GLY A 91 -1.64 3.91 -5.26
CA GLY A 91 -2.92 4.56 -4.97
C GLY A 91 -3.11 5.92 -5.61
N SER A 92 -2.04 6.72 -5.76
CA SER A 92 -2.14 8.02 -6.44
C SER A 92 -2.52 7.87 -7.91
N LYS A 93 -2.04 6.80 -8.57
CA LYS A 93 -2.38 6.49 -9.95
C LYS A 93 -3.86 6.16 -10.10
N ILE A 94 -4.38 5.28 -9.23
CA ILE A 94 -5.80 4.91 -9.21
C ILE A 94 -6.68 6.13 -8.96
N ALA A 95 -6.31 7.00 -8.01
CA ALA A 95 -7.05 8.22 -7.68
C ALA A 95 -7.18 9.15 -8.91
N LEU A 96 -6.09 9.36 -9.65
CA LEU A 96 -6.08 10.19 -10.85
C LEU A 96 -6.86 9.54 -12.00
N GLN A 97 -6.76 8.22 -12.19
CA GLN A 97 -7.54 7.50 -13.19
C GLN A 97 -9.05 7.64 -12.94
N LYS A 98 -9.51 7.41 -11.70
CA LYS A 98 -10.91 7.61 -11.30
C LYS A 98 -11.36 9.06 -11.53
N ARG A 99 -10.51 10.02 -11.16
CA ARG A 99 -10.80 11.45 -11.34
C ARG A 99 -10.94 11.83 -12.81
N ALA A 100 -10.04 11.35 -13.67
CA ALA A 100 -10.11 11.55 -15.11
C ALA A 100 -11.39 10.95 -15.71
N LEU A 101 -11.83 9.76 -15.27
CA LEU A 101 -13.11 9.18 -15.72
C LEU A 101 -14.32 9.99 -15.26
N ARG A 102 -14.31 10.50 -14.03
CA ARG A 102 -15.41 11.32 -13.48
C ARG A 102 -15.53 12.64 -14.23
N LEU A 103 -14.40 13.33 -14.43
CA LEU A 103 -14.36 14.65 -15.07
C LEU A 103 -14.52 14.58 -16.59
N GLY A 104 -14.03 13.51 -17.21
CA GLY A 104 -14.02 13.30 -18.66
C GLY A 104 -15.35 12.91 -19.27
N LYS A 105 -16.46 12.86 -18.50
CA LYS A 105 -17.78 12.53 -19.07
C LYS A 105 -18.18 13.55 -20.16
N PRO A 106 -18.99 13.14 -21.17
CA PRO A 106 -19.50 14.06 -22.19
C PRO A 106 -20.17 15.31 -21.58
N PRO A 107 -20.00 16.50 -22.19
CA PRO A 107 -19.38 16.74 -23.49
C PRO A 107 -17.85 16.89 -23.47
N ARG A 108 -17.15 16.70 -22.33
CA ARG A 108 -15.69 16.98 -22.24
C ARG A 108 -14.83 15.94 -22.95
N ARG A 109 -15.13 14.65 -22.79
CA ARG A 109 -14.55 13.56 -23.58
C ARG A 109 -15.65 12.58 -23.98
N TRP A 110 -15.54 12.09 -25.21
CA TRP A 110 -16.41 11.05 -25.76
C TRP A 110 -15.76 9.67 -25.74
N LYS A 111 -14.42 9.63 -25.82
CA LYS A 111 -13.64 8.40 -25.78
C LYS A 111 -13.39 7.98 -24.34
N VAL A 112 -13.78 6.75 -24.01
CA VAL A 112 -13.49 6.13 -22.71
C VAL A 112 -12.02 5.64 -22.70
N PRO A 113 -11.22 5.98 -21.68
CA PRO A 113 -9.84 5.48 -21.54
C PRO A 113 -9.77 3.96 -21.36
N SER A 114 -8.68 3.33 -21.83
CA SER A 114 -8.49 1.87 -21.78
C SER A 114 -8.44 1.28 -20.37
N TYR A 115 -7.94 2.03 -19.39
CA TYR A 115 -7.88 1.59 -17.99
C TYR A 115 -9.24 1.62 -17.27
N ALA A 116 -10.32 2.08 -17.93
CA ALA A 116 -11.63 2.23 -17.30
C ALA A 116 -12.20 0.89 -16.83
N ASP A 117 -11.96 -0.19 -17.58
CA ASP A 117 -12.48 -1.52 -17.25
C ASP A 117 -11.69 -2.15 -16.11
N SER A 118 -10.37 -1.93 -16.06
CA SER A 118 -9.53 -2.35 -14.93
C SER A 118 -10.01 -1.76 -13.59
N LEU A 119 -10.49 -0.51 -13.59
CA LEU A 119 -11.03 0.13 -12.39
C LEU A 119 -12.40 -0.41 -11.93
N LYS A 120 -13.12 -1.10 -12.82
CA LYS A 120 -14.44 -1.70 -12.55
C LYS A 120 -14.37 -3.18 -12.24
N ARG A 121 -13.17 -3.78 -12.16
CA ARG A 121 -12.99 -5.19 -11.80
C ARG A 121 -13.75 -5.49 -10.52
N ASN A 122 -14.52 -6.57 -10.56
CA ASN A 122 -15.26 -7.03 -9.39
C ASN A 122 -14.26 -7.58 -8.37
N ILE A 123 -14.32 -7.05 -7.14
CA ILE A 123 -13.58 -7.55 -6.00
C ILE A 123 -14.56 -8.41 -5.22
N LYS A 124 -14.18 -9.64 -4.85
CA LYS A 124 -15.05 -10.50 -4.05
C LYS A 124 -15.34 -9.82 -2.71
N GLU A 125 -16.61 -9.74 -2.33
CA GLU A 125 -17.04 -9.15 -1.07
C GLU A 125 -17.77 -10.19 -0.22
N VAL A 126 -17.42 -10.25 1.06
CA VAL A 126 -18.10 -11.04 2.09
C VAL A 126 -18.71 -10.06 3.08
N ASN A 127 -19.96 -10.28 3.48
CA ASN A 127 -20.64 -9.41 4.44
C ASN A 127 -20.87 -10.21 5.73
N ILE A 128 -20.42 -9.64 6.85
CA ILE A 128 -20.64 -10.21 8.18
C ILE A 128 -21.43 -9.20 9.04
N GLU A 129 -22.14 -9.70 10.03
CA GLU A 129 -22.90 -8.87 10.96
C GLU A 129 -22.18 -8.78 12.31
N GLY A 130 -22.00 -7.55 12.81
CA GLY A 130 -21.42 -7.28 14.12
C GLY A 130 -22.42 -6.60 15.05
N ARG A 131 -22.48 -7.02 16.31
CA ARG A 131 -23.28 -6.35 17.35
C ARG A 131 -22.47 -5.18 17.94
N PRO A 132 -22.86 -3.91 17.71
CA PRO A 132 -22.06 -2.77 18.16
C PRO A 132 -22.16 -2.55 19.68
N LEU A 133 -21.05 -2.14 20.29
CA LEU A 133 -20.99 -1.66 21.68
C LEU A 133 -21.14 -0.14 21.79
N ASN A 134 -20.49 0.61 20.89
CA ASN A 134 -20.56 2.07 20.83
C ASN A 134 -20.88 2.52 19.41
N CYS A 135 -21.83 3.45 19.28
CA CYS A 135 -22.20 4.10 18.01
C CYS A 135 -21.82 5.60 18.01
N GLU A 136 -20.84 5.99 18.82
CA GLU A 136 -20.40 7.39 18.89
C GLU A 136 -19.66 7.78 17.61
N ILE A 137 -20.01 8.94 17.06
CA ILE A 137 -19.41 9.46 15.83
C ILE A 137 -17.94 9.82 16.12
N GLY A 138 -17.00 9.14 15.46
CA GLY A 138 -15.55 9.39 15.58
C GLY A 138 -14.80 8.43 16.51
N ALA A 139 -15.49 7.55 17.23
CA ALA A 139 -14.87 6.47 18.00
C ALA A 139 -14.57 5.26 17.09
N LYS A 140 -13.53 4.48 17.42
CA LYS A 140 -13.29 3.17 16.77
C LYS A 140 -14.52 2.28 16.98
N ASN A 141 -14.97 1.60 15.93
CA ASN A 141 -16.07 0.64 16.05
C ASN A 141 -15.62 -0.53 16.93
N VAL A 142 -16.37 -0.79 18.00
CA VAL A 142 -16.15 -1.93 18.91
C VAL A 142 -17.38 -2.83 18.87
N PHE A 143 -17.16 -4.13 18.79
CA PHE A 143 -18.20 -5.16 18.65
C PHE A 143 -18.09 -6.20 19.76
N TYR A 144 -19.19 -6.89 20.03
CA TYR A 144 -19.13 -8.16 20.74
C TYR A 144 -18.64 -9.23 19.77
N GLY A 145 -17.54 -9.90 20.13
CA GLY A 145 -17.00 -11.05 19.43
C GLY A 145 -17.84 -12.31 19.64
N TYR A 146 -17.51 -13.35 18.89
CA TYR A 146 -18.12 -14.68 18.97
C TYR A 146 -17.82 -15.37 20.31
N ASP A 147 -16.73 -14.99 20.96
CA ASP A 147 -16.32 -15.37 22.32
C ASP A 147 -17.04 -14.58 23.42
N GLY A 148 -17.84 -13.58 23.07
CA GLY A 148 -18.53 -12.69 24.01
C GLY A 148 -17.69 -11.50 24.49
N ASP A 149 -16.41 -11.44 24.12
CA ASP A 149 -15.51 -10.36 24.50
C ASP A 149 -15.61 -9.15 23.55
N ARG A 150 -15.04 -8.02 23.97
CA ARG A 150 -15.02 -6.79 23.16
C ARG A 150 -13.89 -6.85 22.15
N CYS A 151 -14.21 -6.68 20.87
CA CYS A 151 -13.22 -6.76 19.80
C CYS A 151 -13.38 -5.63 18.76
N GLY A 152 -12.29 -5.36 18.04
CA GLY A 152 -12.29 -4.48 16.87
C GLY A 152 -12.86 -5.17 15.62
N VAL A 153 -12.98 -4.43 14.52
CA VAL A 153 -13.56 -4.94 13.26
C VAL A 153 -12.73 -6.12 12.72
N GLU A 154 -11.41 -6.01 12.78
CA GLU A 154 -10.45 -6.96 12.24
C GLU A 154 -10.45 -8.27 13.05
N GLN A 155 -10.55 -8.16 14.37
CA GLN A 155 -10.64 -9.32 15.26
C GLN A 155 -11.99 -10.04 15.10
N LEU A 156 -13.09 -9.29 14.91
CA LEU A 156 -14.40 -9.88 14.60
C LEU A 156 -14.34 -10.67 13.28
N ALA A 157 -13.69 -10.11 12.26
CA ALA A 157 -13.48 -10.80 10.99
C ALA A 157 -12.62 -12.06 11.16
N LEU A 158 -11.52 -12.01 11.94
CA LEU A 158 -10.72 -13.20 12.26
C LEU A 158 -11.55 -14.31 12.92
N GLN A 159 -12.38 -13.97 13.90
CA GLN A 159 -13.28 -14.93 14.56
C GLN A 159 -14.28 -15.54 13.57
N TYR A 160 -14.87 -14.73 12.68
CA TYR A 160 -15.73 -15.22 11.61
C TYR A 160 -15.01 -16.23 10.73
N TYR A 161 -13.81 -15.91 10.21
CA TYR A 161 -13.07 -16.81 9.34
C TYR A 161 -12.60 -18.09 10.04
N ALA A 162 -12.32 -18.04 11.34
CA ALA A 162 -11.95 -19.20 12.14
C ALA A 162 -13.12 -20.17 12.37
N ASP A 163 -14.36 -19.67 12.39
CA ASP A 163 -15.57 -20.47 12.62
C ASP A 163 -16.38 -20.60 11.31
N GLU A 164 -17.46 -19.82 11.17
CA GLU A 164 -18.41 -19.88 10.06
C GLU A 164 -17.79 -19.63 8.67
N GLY A 165 -16.68 -18.91 8.60
CA GLY A 165 -16.00 -18.51 7.37
C GLY A 165 -15.00 -19.54 6.82
N GLY A 166 -14.95 -20.75 7.40
CA GLY A 166 -14.29 -21.90 6.81
C GLY A 166 -13.05 -22.41 7.52
N GLY A 167 -12.92 -22.20 8.84
CA GLY A 167 -11.85 -22.83 9.63
C GLY A 167 -10.45 -22.28 9.38
N TRP A 168 -10.35 -21.00 9.00
CA TRP A 168 -9.06 -20.35 8.73
C TRP A 168 -8.32 -19.99 10.01
N GLN A 169 -7.01 -20.19 10.00
CA GLN A 169 -6.10 -19.49 10.91
C GLN A 169 -5.69 -18.17 10.29
N GLY A 170 -5.27 -17.19 11.09
CA GLY A 170 -4.88 -15.91 10.52
C GLY A 170 -4.34 -14.91 11.51
N THR A 171 -3.77 -13.84 10.95
CA THR A 171 -3.21 -12.72 11.71
C THR A 171 -3.59 -11.38 11.10
N HIS A 172 -3.79 -10.38 11.96
CA HIS A 172 -3.94 -8.98 11.57
C HIS A 172 -2.56 -8.31 11.51
N SER A 173 -2.00 -8.20 10.30
CA SER A 173 -0.61 -7.76 10.12
C SER A 173 -0.45 -6.38 9.49
N GLU A 174 -1.51 -5.76 8.96
CA GLU A 174 -1.47 -4.48 8.22
C GLU A 174 -0.39 -4.46 7.10
N GLY A 175 -0.02 -5.63 6.59
CA GLY A 175 1.07 -5.80 5.63
C GLY A 175 2.48 -6.01 6.21
N GLY A 176 2.66 -5.88 7.52
CA GLY A 176 3.97 -6.04 8.18
C GLY A 176 4.61 -7.41 7.95
N ILE A 177 3.80 -8.47 7.87
CA ILE A 177 4.29 -9.83 7.61
C ILE A 177 4.90 -9.95 6.21
N TRP A 178 4.34 -9.27 5.21
CA TRP A 178 4.90 -9.26 3.85
C TRP A 178 6.24 -8.55 3.78
N MET A 179 6.41 -7.47 4.55
CA MET A 179 7.69 -6.77 4.64
C MET A 179 8.74 -7.63 5.35
N THR A 180 8.31 -8.43 6.34
CA THR A 180 9.17 -9.39 7.03
C THR A 180 9.58 -10.53 6.10
N ILE A 181 8.64 -11.12 5.37
CA ILE A 181 8.91 -12.14 4.34
C ILE A 181 9.88 -11.59 3.29
N PHE A 182 9.66 -10.37 2.81
CA PHE A 182 10.56 -9.73 1.85
C PHE A 182 11.97 -9.57 2.41
N GLY A 183 12.11 -9.02 3.62
CA GLY A 183 13.41 -8.85 4.26
C GLY A 183 14.16 -10.17 4.46
N LEU A 184 13.47 -11.23 4.86
CA LEU A 184 14.08 -12.54 5.09
C LEU A 184 14.49 -13.23 3.78
N LEU A 185 13.60 -13.29 2.79
CA LEU A 185 13.86 -13.99 1.53
C LEU A 185 14.78 -13.21 0.58
N MET A 186 14.88 -11.90 0.75
CA MET A 186 15.77 -11.05 -0.05
C MET A 186 17.00 -10.60 0.74
N TRP A 187 17.30 -11.19 1.90
CA TRP A 187 18.36 -10.72 2.80
C TRP A 187 19.71 -10.54 2.09
N ASP A 188 20.19 -11.58 1.41
CA ASP A 188 21.44 -11.55 0.65
C ASP A 188 21.45 -10.49 -0.45
N VAL A 189 20.30 -10.22 -1.05
CA VAL A 189 20.15 -9.17 -2.07
C VAL A 189 20.20 -7.79 -1.42
N ILE A 190 19.48 -7.59 -0.32
CA ILE A 190 19.41 -6.31 0.41
C ILE A 190 20.80 -5.88 0.88
N PHE A 191 21.59 -6.82 1.40
CA PHE A 191 22.92 -6.58 1.93
C PHE A 191 24.06 -6.91 0.96
N SER A 192 23.75 -7.10 -0.33
CA SER A 192 24.77 -7.27 -1.38
C SER A 192 25.64 -6.03 -1.54
N GLU A 193 26.87 -6.25 -2.02
CA GLU A 193 27.85 -5.19 -2.25
C GLU A 193 27.46 -4.33 -3.46
N VAL A 194 27.08 -3.08 -3.20
CA VAL A 194 26.84 -2.04 -4.21
C VAL A 194 27.55 -0.76 -3.74
N CYS A 195 28.14 -0.01 -4.68
CA CYS A 195 28.87 1.22 -4.35
C CYS A 195 27.94 2.27 -3.73
N ASP A 196 28.43 2.99 -2.70
CA ASP A 196 27.77 4.16 -2.08
C ASP A 196 26.39 3.93 -1.44
N VAL A 197 25.98 2.67 -1.20
CA VAL A 197 24.69 2.39 -0.55
C VAL A 197 24.81 2.09 0.94
N PHE A 198 26.00 1.78 1.45
CA PHE A 198 26.30 1.56 2.88
C PHE A 198 27.48 2.44 3.32
N HIS A 199 27.21 3.46 4.14
CA HIS A 199 28.19 4.38 4.70
C HIS A 199 28.43 4.17 6.20
N SER A 200 27.61 3.34 6.87
CA SER A 200 27.80 3.02 8.28
C SER A 200 27.32 1.61 8.63
N LYS A 201 27.88 1.07 9.73
CA LYS A 201 27.50 -0.25 10.29
C LYS A 201 26.12 -0.26 10.95
N PHE A 202 25.46 0.89 11.08
CA PHE A 202 24.15 1.03 11.74
C PHE A 202 22.98 1.12 10.75
N GLN A 203 23.25 0.98 9.45
CA GLN A 203 22.20 0.95 8.45
C GLN A 203 21.41 -0.36 8.50
N THR A 204 20.08 -0.24 8.52
CA THR A 204 19.16 -1.38 8.48
C THR A 204 18.70 -1.74 7.07
N ALA A 205 19.12 -0.94 6.07
CA ALA A 205 18.88 -1.14 4.64
C ALA A 205 19.86 -0.27 3.83
N PRO A 206 20.11 -0.60 2.56
CA PRO A 206 20.92 0.23 1.69
C PRO A 206 20.23 1.57 1.38
N LEU A 207 20.99 2.63 1.11
CA LEU A 207 20.45 3.97 0.86
C LEU A 207 19.54 4.04 -0.38
N ASP A 208 19.72 3.13 -1.33
CA ASP A 208 18.92 3.03 -2.55
C ASP A 208 17.64 2.19 -2.39
N PHE A 209 17.40 1.56 -1.23
CA PHE A 209 16.32 0.59 -0.99
C PHE A 209 14.90 1.07 -1.38
N GLU A 210 14.60 2.36 -1.19
CA GLU A 210 13.31 2.98 -1.52
C GLU A 210 13.37 3.79 -2.83
N THR A 211 14.29 3.43 -3.72
CA THR A 211 14.49 4.07 -5.01
C THR A 211 14.40 3.05 -6.14
N ASP A 212 14.18 3.54 -7.36
CA ASP A 212 14.15 2.69 -8.56
C ASP A 212 15.51 2.02 -8.83
N ASP A 213 16.59 2.52 -8.23
CA ASP A 213 17.94 2.01 -8.48
C ASP A 213 18.25 0.75 -7.67
N PHE A 214 17.48 0.45 -6.61
CA PHE A 214 17.61 -0.80 -5.86
C PHE A 214 17.45 -2.02 -6.78
N TYR A 215 16.37 -2.05 -7.56
CA TYR A 215 16.14 -3.13 -8.51
C TYR A 215 17.15 -3.10 -9.66
N LYS A 216 17.44 -1.92 -10.22
CA LYS A 216 18.33 -1.82 -11.40
C LYS A 216 19.75 -2.28 -11.10
N SER A 217 20.30 -1.89 -9.95
CA SER A 217 21.66 -2.23 -9.55
C SER A 217 21.83 -3.71 -9.19
N ARG A 218 20.74 -4.38 -8.80
CA ARG A 218 20.73 -5.78 -8.34
C ARG A 218 19.87 -6.69 -9.20
N LYS A 219 19.57 -6.29 -10.45
CA LYS A 219 18.59 -6.99 -11.28
C LYS A 219 18.88 -8.48 -11.39
N ASP A 220 20.12 -8.85 -11.73
CA ASP A 220 20.48 -10.25 -11.93
C ASP A 220 20.42 -11.06 -10.63
N LEU A 221 20.85 -10.48 -9.51
CA LEU A 221 20.74 -11.08 -8.17
C LEU A 221 19.28 -11.29 -7.75
N ILE A 222 18.44 -10.27 -7.95
CA ILE A 222 17.01 -10.32 -7.65
C ILE A 222 16.35 -11.42 -8.48
N GLU A 223 16.54 -11.41 -9.80
CA GLU A 223 15.90 -12.39 -10.68
C GLU A 223 16.36 -13.83 -10.41
N ALA A 224 17.64 -14.04 -10.06
CA ALA A 224 18.13 -15.35 -9.63
C ALA A 224 17.51 -15.80 -8.30
N GLN A 225 17.42 -14.91 -7.30
CA GLN A 225 16.79 -15.20 -6.01
C GLN A 225 15.30 -15.56 -6.17
N LEU A 226 14.59 -14.78 -6.99
CA LEU A 226 13.18 -15.03 -7.30
C LEU A 226 12.98 -16.36 -8.03
N LYS A 227 13.90 -16.74 -8.93
CA LYS A 227 13.83 -18.04 -9.61
C LYS A 227 13.96 -19.20 -8.62
N ARG A 228 14.87 -19.14 -7.65
CA ARG A 228 14.99 -20.14 -6.58
C ARG A 228 13.70 -20.29 -5.78
N ILE A 229 13.04 -19.17 -5.46
CA ILE A 229 11.75 -19.14 -4.77
C ILE A 229 10.67 -19.83 -5.60
N GLN A 230 10.62 -19.58 -6.92
CA GLN A 230 9.69 -20.25 -7.84
C GLN A 230 9.95 -21.75 -7.93
N ASP A 231 11.21 -22.18 -7.79
CA ASP A 231 11.64 -23.58 -7.85
C ASP A 231 11.45 -24.32 -6.51
N GLY A 232 10.78 -23.71 -5.53
CA GLY A 232 10.37 -24.37 -4.28
C GLY A 232 11.31 -24.15 -3.11
N MET A 233 12.36 -23.34 -3.24
CA MET A 233 13.35 -23.12 -2.18
C MET A 233 12.88 -22.12 -1.10
N ALA A 234 11.67 -21.57 -1.22
CA ALA A 234 11.21 -20.46 -0.39
C ALA A 234 11.23 -20.78 1.11
N GLU A 235 10.75 -21.95 1.51
CA GLU A 235 10.67 -22.34 2.93
C GLU A 235 12.06 -22.57 3.54
N GLU A 236 12.95 -23.29 2.84
CA GLU A 236 14.32 -23.53 3.28
C GLU A 236 15.12 -22.22 3.40
N MET A 237 14.97 -21.33 2.42
CA MET A 237 15.59 -20.00 2.44
C MET A 237 15.06 -19.15 3.60
N LEU A 238 13.76 -19.22 3.88
CA LEU A 238 13.15 -18.52 5.01
C LEU A 238 13.73 -18.99 6.34
N ILE A 239 13.76 -20.31 6.56
CA ILE A 239 14.28 -20.91 7.81
C ILE A 239 15.75 -20.55 7.99
N SER A 240 16.56 -20.73 6.95
CA SER A 240 18.01 -20.43 6.98
C SER A 240 18.26 -18.95 7.30
N SER A 241 17.53 -18.04 6.64
CA SER A 241 17.63 -16.60 6.87
C SER A 241 17.18 -16.22 8.28
N TRP A 242 16.10 -16.83 8.78
CA TRP A 242 15.63 -16.62 10.14
C TRP A 242 16.69 -17.02 11.16
N GLU A 243 17.21 -18.25 11.09
CA GLU A 243 18.20 -18.77 12.04
C GLU A 243 19.51 -17.97 12.02
N LEU A 244 19.96 -17.54 10.85
CA LEU A 244 21.22 -16.81 10.71
C LEU A 244 21.12 -15.35 11.18
N HIS A 245 19.94 -14.73 11.06
CA HIS A 245 19.79 -13.29 11.21
C HIS A 245 18.87 -12.85 12.35
N GLN A 246 18.23 -13.77 13.07
CA GLN A 246 17.31 -13.45 14.16
C GLN A 246 17.89 -12.39 15.12
N GLY A 247 17.11 -11.34 15.38
CA GLY A 247 17.52 -10.20 16.23
C GLY A 247 18.34 -9.12 15.52
N THR A 248 18.76 -9.34 14.28
CA THR A 248 19.47 -8.33 13.47
C THR A 248 18.48 -7.34 12.87
N SER A 249 18.77 -6.04 12.97
CA SER A 249 17.88 -5.01 12.42
C SER A 249 17.91 -4.98 10.89
N CYS A 250 16.77 -5.24 10.26
CA CYS A 250 16.55 -5.06 8.83
C CYS A 250 15.27 -4.29 8.59
N LYS A 251 15.28 -3.33 7.66
CA LYS A 251 14.09 -2.56 7.31
C LYS A 251 13.00 -3.51 6.81
N GLY A 252 11.81 -3.39 7.39
CA GLY A 252 10.65 -4.23 7.06
C GLY A 252 10.53 -5.52 7.88
N VAL A 253 11.59 -5.96 8.55
CA VAL A 253 11.58 -7.16 9.39
C VAL A 253 11.17 -6.81 10.82
N ASN A 254 10.14 -7.49 11.32
CA ASN A 254 9.72 -7.42 12.71
C ASN A 254 9.76 -8.80 13.36
N TRP A 255 10.80 -9.05 14.15
CA TRP A 255 11.06 -10.35 14.79
C TRP A 255 10.04 -10.71 15.87
N ASP A 256 9.45 -9.72 16.54
CA ASP A 256 8.59 -9.93 17.70
C ASP A 256 7.10 -10.06 17.32
N ARG A 257 6.68 -9.44 16.20
CA ARG A 257 5.28 -9.40 15.79
C ARG A 257 4.83 -10.65 15.04
N HIS A 258 5.75 -11.34 14.36
CA HIS A 258 5.42 -12.41 13.43
C HIS A 258 6.21 -13.68 13.77
N PRO A 259 5.60 -14.64 14.49
CA PRO A 259 6.24 -15.92 14.79
C PRO A 259 6.68 -16.64 13.52
N MET A 260 7.84 -17.30 13.55
CA MET A 260 8.38 -18.05 12.40
C MET A 260 7.37 -19.05 11.83
N ALA A 261 6.59 -19.70 12.70
CA ALA A 261 5.56 -20.67 12.28
C ALA A 261 4.50 -20.04 11.35
N ASP A 262 4.04 -18.82 11.66
CA ASP A 262 3.06 -18.09 10.85
C ASP A 262 3.67 -17.67 9.52
N VAL A 263 4.88 -17.11 9.55
CA VAL A 263 5.61 -16.69 8.34
C VAL A 263 5.82 -17.88 7.41
N ARG A 264 6.16 -19.04 7.96
CA ARG A 264 6.35 -20.29 7.21
C ARG A 264 5.03 -20.80 6.62
N ALA A 265 3.95 -20.82 7.40
CA ALA A 265 2.63 -21.24 6.93
C ALA A 265 2.14 -20.38 5.75
N VAL A 266 2.39 -19.06 5.82
CA VAL A 266 2.08 -18.13 4.73
C VAL A 266 2.90 -18.43 3.48
N VAL A 267 4.22 -18.59 3.62
CA VAL A 267 5.09 -18.88 2.47
C VAL A 267 4.66 -20.18 1.77
N ALA A 268 4.32 -21.21 2.55
CA ALA A 268 3.79 -22.46 2.02
C ALA A 268 2.42 -22.26 1.32
N GLY A 269 1.48 -21.57 1.95
CA GLY A 269 0.11 -21.40 1.43
C GLY A 269 0.00 -20.50 0.18
N VAL A 270 0.93 -19.56 0.03
CA VAL A 270 0.98 -18.67 -1.14
C VAL A 270 1.58 -19.40 -2.34
N GLY A 271 2.61 -20.22 -2.11
CA GLY A 271 3.34 -20.90 -3.18
C GLY A 271 4.35 -20.01 -3.92
N GLY A 272 5.42 -20.63 -4.40
CA GLY A 272 6.61 -19.94 -4.91
C GLY A 272 6.37 -18.97 -6.08
N HIS A 273 5.46 -19.29 -7.00
CA HIS A 273 5.18 -18.43 -8.15
C HIS A 273 4.60 -17.06 -7.75
N ARG A 274 3.53 -17.09 -6.96
CA ARG A 274 2.82 -15.88 -6.49
C ARG A 274 3.71 -15.07 -5.56
N LEU A 275 4.45 -15.76 -4.69
CA LEU A 275 5.42 -15.14 -3.80
C LEU A 275 6.51 -14.40 -4.59
N ALA A 276 7.10 -15.02 -5.62
CA ALA A 276 8.12 -14.37 -6.44
C ALA A 276 7.59 -13.13 -7.19
N LEU A 277 6.34 -13.14 -7.67
CA LEU A 277 5.72 -11.96 -8.28
C LEU A 277 5.59 -10.81 -7.27
N LEU A 278 5.13 -11.10 -6.05
CA LEU A 278 4.99 -10.12 -4.97
C LEU A 278 6.36 -9.55 -4.56
N LEU A 279 7.36 -10.40 -4.36
CA LEU A 279 8.71 -9.94 -3.98
C LEU A 279 9.37 -9.13 -5.09
N ARG A 280 9.19 -9.50 -6.37
CA ARG A 280 9.63 -8.67 -7.50
C ARG A 280 8.98 -7.29 -7.45
N HIS A 281 7.68 -7.24 -7.17
CA HIS A 281 6.92 -5.99 -7.12
C HIS A 281 7.43 -5.05 -6.01
N LEU A 282 7.75 -5.61 -4.84
CA LEU A 282 8.36 -4.87 -3.74
C LEU A 282 9.79 -4.45 -4.06
N ALA A 283 10.60 -5.28 -4.72
CA ALA A 283 11.95 -4.90 -5.13
C ALA A 283 11.94 -3.75 -6.16
N LEU A 284 10.96 -3.73 -7.07
CA LEU A 284 10.82 -2.67 -8.07
C LEU A 284 10.45 -1.33 -7.44
N ASP A 285 9.61 -1.33 -6.39
CA ASP A 285 9.15 -0.08 -5.78
C ASP A 285 8.67 -0.29 -4.34
N TYR A 286 9.62 -0.60 -3.44
CA TYR A 286 9.31 -0.83 -2.04
C TYR A 286 8.58 0.37 -1.43
N ARG A 287 9.02 1.58 -1.78
CA ARG A 287 8.48 2.84 -1.28
C ARG A 287 6.98 3.01 -1.50
N SER A 288 6.49 2.70 -2.69
CA SER A 288 5.07 2.89 -3.03
C SER A 288 4.19 1.77 -2.52
N TRP A 289 4.78 0.61 -2.23
CA TRP A 289 4.04 -0.63 -1.97
C TRP A 289 4.19 -1.15 -0.54
N SER A 290 5.09 -0.61 0.27
CA SER A 290 5.26 -0.99 1.69
C SER A 290 4.08 -0.62 2.61
N SER A 291 2.93 -0.20 2.06
CA SER A 291 1.74 0.19 2.82
C SER A 291 0.46 -0.11 2.04
N GLY A 292 -0.65 -0.29 2.78
CA GLY A 292 -1.98 -0.52 2.23
C GLY A 292 -2.22 -1.94 1.71
N MET A 293 -1.41 -2.90 2.14
CA MET A 293 -1.72 -4.33 1.98
C MET A 293 -3.02 -4.66 2.75
N PRO A 294 -3.75 -5.71 2.34
CA PRO A 294 -4.90 -6.20 3.08
C PRO A 294 -4.61 -6.47 4.56
N ASP A 295 -5.56 -6.13 5.42
CA ASP A 295 -5.43 -6.18 6.88
C ASP A 295 -5.10 -7.60 7.39
N LEU A 296 -5.87 -8.58 6.93
CA LEU A 296 -5.77 -9.96 7.37
C LEU A 296 -5.02 -10.81 6.35
N LEU A 297 -4.23 -11.71 6.91
CA LEU A 297 -3.65 -12.83 6.18
C LEU A 297 -4.13 -14.11 6.84
N LEU A 298 -4.80 -14.93 6.06
CA LEU A 298 -5.44 -16.14 6.50
C LEU A 298 -4.77 -17.33 5.82
N TRP A 299 -4.64 -18.45 6.53
CA TRP A 299 -4.16 -19.71 6.00
C TRP A 299 -4.85 -20.91 6.66
N HIS A 300 -4.86 -22.04 5.98
CA HIS A 300 -5.10 -23.34 6.59
C HIS A 300 -4.35 -24.43 5.85
N PHE A 301 -4.15 -25.56 6.53
CA PHE A 301 -3.58 -26.76 5.94
C PHE A 301 -4.70 -27.64 5.39
N LEU A 302 -4.58 -28.04 4.13
CA LEU A 302 -5.55 -28.86 3.40
C LEU A 302 -5.44 -30.35 3.74
N ASP A 303 -4.24 -30.85 4.05
CA ASP A 303 -4.01 -32.24 4.39
C ASP A 303 -2.76 -32.42 5.27
N GLU A 304 -2.60 -33.62 5.84
CA GLU A 304 -1.39 -34.04 6.56
C GLU A 304 -0.14 -34.12 5.64
N ARG A 305 -0.33 -34.00 4.31
CA ARG A 305 0.73 -34.12 3.30
C ARG A 305 1.31 -32.78 2.87
N GLY A 306 0.85 -31.67 3.46
CA GLY A 306 1.50 -30.36 3.36
C GLY A 306 0.88 -29.38 2.36
N GLY A 307 -0.34 -29.63 1.87
CA GLY A 307 -1.07 -28.59 1.13
C GLY A 307 -1.46 -27.44 2.07
N ALA A 308 -1.14 -26.21 1.72
CA ALA A 308 -1.60 -25.02 2.44
C ALA A 308 -2.27 -24.05 1.47
N GLU A 309 -3.29 -23.36 1.93
CA GLU A 309 -3.90 -22.25 1.20
C GLU A 309 -3.71 -20.96 1.97
N ALA A 310 -3.54 -19.86 1.25
CA ALA A 310 -3.48 -18.53 1.82
C ALA A 310 -4.48 -17.59 1.13
N LYS A 311 -5.12 -16.75 1.94
CA LYS A 311 -6.09 -15.75 1.52
C LYS A 311 -5.76 -14.41 2.16
N LEU A 312 -5.88 -13.33 1.39
CA LEU A 312 -5.75 -11.97 1.90
C LEU A 312 -7.14 -11.32 2.01
N VAL A 313 -7.42 -10.73 3.16
CA VAL A 313 -8.72 -10.10 3.40
C VAL A 313 -8.52 -8.67 3.88
N GLU A 314 -9.15 -7.74 3.18
CA GLU A 314 -9.23 -6.34 3.57
C GLU A 314 -10.54 -6.12 4.32
N VAL A 315 -10.48 -5.60 5.54
CA VAL A 315 -11.63 -5.49 6.43
C VAL A 315 -12.16 -4.06 6.39
N LYS A 316 -13.48 -3.92 6.29
CA LYS A 316 -14.16 -2.62 6.30
C LYS A 316 -15.28 -2.58 7.31
N GLY A 317 -15.17 -1.62 8.22
CA GLY A 317 -16.27 -1.28 9.12
C GLY A 317 -17.46 -0.67 8.37
N PRO A 318 -18.58 -0.43 9.06
CA PRO A 318 -19.87 -0.06 8.45
C PRO A 318 -19.86 1.20 7.57
N LYS A 319 -18.90 2.11 7.78
CA LYS A 319 -18.78 3.39 7.05
C LYS A 319 -17.46 3.51 6.28
N ASP A 320 -16.63 2.47 6.33
CA ASP A 320 -15.30 2.53 5.75
C ASP A 320 -15.34 2.12 4.29
N GLN A 321 -14.49 2.75 3.49
CA GLN A 321 -14.30 2.41 2.10
C GLN A 321 -12.84 2.04 1.85
N LEU A 322 -12.61 1.27 0.78
CA LEU A 322 -11.26 1.01 0.29
C LEU A 322 -10.57 2.32 -0.06
N SER A 323 -9.41 2.55 0.56
CA SER A 323 -8.50 3.58 0.09
C SER A 323 -8.00 3.25 -1.32
N GLU A 324 -7.51 4.26 -2.03
CA GLU A 324 -6.96 4.05 -3.37
C GLU A 324 -5.70 3.18 -3.35
N GLN A 325 -4.92 3.24 -2.27
CA GLN A 325 -3.74 2.39 -2.08
C GLN A 325 -4.15 0.92 -1.88
N GLN A 326 -5.13 0.64 -1.03
CA GLN A 326 -5.65 -0.72 -0.82
C GLN A 326 -6.24 -1.29 -2.11
N ARG A 327 -6.96 -0.47 -2.87
CA ARG A 327 -7.49 -0.88 -4.17
C ARG A 327 -6.38 -1.18 -5.18
N ALA A 328 -5.31 -0.40 -5.19
CA ALA A 328 -4.14 -0.68 -6.03
C ALA A 328 -3.52 -2.05 -5.66
N TRP A 329 -3.36 -2.33 -4.36
CA TRP A 329 -2.86 -3.61 -3.88
C TRP A 329 -3.77 -4.78 -4.28
N ILE A 330 -5.08 -4.67 -4.04
CA ILE A 330 -6.04 -5.72 -4.41
C ILE A 330 -5.94 -6.04 -5.90
N PHE A 331 -5.88 -5.03 -6.78
CA PHE A 331 -5.77 -5.27 -8.22
C PHE A 331 -4.47 -5.99 -8.61
N VAL A 332 -3.34 -5.61 -8.01
CA VAL A 332 -2.05 -6.26 -8.22
C VAL A 332 -2.04 -7.70 -7.72
N LEU A 333 -2.58 -7.94 -6.52
CA LEU A 333 -2.66 -9.28 -5.93
C LEU A 333 -3.57 -10.20 -6.76
N MET A 334 -4.70 -9.68 -7.26
CA MET A 334 -5.56 -10.42 -8.20
C MET A 334 -4.83 -10.76 -9.51
N ASP A 335 -4.00 -9.85 -10.03
CA ASP A 335 -3.20 -10.11 -11.24
C ASP A 335 -2.10 -11.16 -11.01
N PHE A 336 -1.60 -11.26 -9.77
CA PHE A 336 -0.67 -12.30 -9.36
C PHE A 336 -1.37 -13.63 -9.01
N GLY A 337 -2.70 -13.70 -9.02
CA GLY A 337 -3.45 -14.92 -8.74
C GLY A 337 -3.61 -15.25 -7.24
N PHE A 338 -3.52 -14.26 -6.36
CA PHE A 338 -3.88 -14.42 -4.95
C PHE A 338 -5.41 -14.50 -4.79
N ASP A 339 -5.86 -15.26 -3.79
CA ASP A 339 -7.24 -15.17 -3.31
C ASP A 339 -7.38 -13.94 -2.41
N VAL A 340 -8.15 -12.96 -2.89
CA VAL A 340 -8.33 -11.67 -2.23
C VAL A 340 -9.80 -11.32 -2.15
N GLU A 341 -10.25 -10.90 -0.97
CA GLU A 341 -11.61 -10.45 -0.75
C GLU A 341 -11.69 -9.27 0.22
N VAL A 342 -12.83 -8.60 0.20
CA VAL A 342 -13.16 -7.52 1.14
C VAL A 342 -14.23 -8.02 2.09
N CYS A 343 -13.91 -8.06 3.38
CA CYS A 343 -14.86 -8.39 4.43
C CYS A 343 -15.52 -7.10 4.94
N LYS A 344 -16.82 -6.94 4.70
CA LYS A 344 -17.62 -5.80 5.14
C LYS A 344 -18.39 -6.17 6.41
N VAL A 345 -18.10 -5.45 7.48
CA VAL A 345 -18.83 -5.57 8.74
C VAL A 345 -20.00 -4.60 8.75
N SER A 346 -21.20 -5.15 8.81
CA SER A 346 -22.45 -4.42 8.94
C SER A 346 -22.97 -4.48 10.38
N LEU A 347 -23.78 -3.50 10.77
CA LEU A 347 -24.41 -3.49 12.08
C LEU A 347 -25.61 -4.44 12.07
N VAL A 348 -25.71 -5.32 13.06
CA VAL A 348 -26.94 -6.11 13.27
C VAL A 348 -28.12 -5.15 13.41
N SER A 349 -29.09 -5.22 12.49
CA SER A 349 -30.32 -4.47 12.65
C SER A 349 -31.02 -4.99 13.90
N LYS A 350 -31.47 -4.10 14.81
CA LYS A 350 -32.35 -4.52 15.91
C LYS A 350 -33.57 -5.19 15.25
N ARG A 351 -33.64 -6.53 15.32
CA ARG A 351 -34.91 -7.23 15.08
C ARG A 351 -35.91 -6.62 16.07
N ARG A 352 -36.94 -5.98 15.51
CA ARG A 352 -38.06 -5.40 16.26
C ARG A 352 -38.79 -6.46 17.05
#